data_AF-A0A969TAS7-F1
#
_entry.id   AF-A0A969TAS7-F1
#
_cell.length_a   1.000
_cell.length_b   1.000
_cell.length_c   1.000
_cell.angle_alpha   90.00
_cell.angle_beta   90.00
_cell.angle_gamma   90.00
#
_symmetry.space_group_name_H-M   'P 1'
#
loop_
_entity.id
_entity.type
_entity.pdbx_description
1 polymer ?
#
loop_
_entity_poly.entity_id
_entity_poly.type
_entity_poly.pdbx_seq_one_letter_code
_entity_poly.pdbx_strand_id
1 'polypeptide(L)' 'RSYRVSFEKINRMLPGFKCDWDAKRGAQQLFDVFNQIDMSEATFQFRGFTRLKQLEYLLRTQQIDRDFFWTKK' A
#
# COMPACT_ATOMS: atom_id res chain seq x y z
N ARG A 1 3.86 -4.01 -13.01
CA ARG A 1 2.78 -4.78 -13.67
C ARG A 1 1.70 -3.79 -14.07
N SER A 2 1.23 -3.81 -15.32
CA SER A 2 0.09 -2.99 -15.75
C SER A 2 -1.14 -3.88 -15.75
N TYR A 3 -2.04 -3.67 -14.79
CA TYR A 3 -3.31 -4.39 -14.74
C TYR A 3 -4.37 -3.57 -15.46
N ARG A 4 -5.06 -4.21 -16.41
CA ARG A 4 -6.24 -3.64 -17.05
C ARG A 4 -7.45 -4.45 -16.65
N VAL A 5 -8.43 -3.80 -16.03
CA VAL A 5 -9.65 -4.44 -15.54
C VAL A 5 -10.85 -3.89 -16.30
N SER A 6 -11.85 -4.76 -16.52
CA SER A 6 -13.13 -4.36 -17.10
C SER A 6 -14.09 -3.91 -15.99
N PHE A 7 -14.78 -2.80 -16.20
CA PHE A 7 -15.83 -2.28 -15.33
C PHE A 7 -17.25 -2.55 -15.88
N GLU A 8 -17.38 -3.42 -16.88
CA GLU A 8 -18.66 -3.68 -17.53
C GLU A 8 -19.73 -4.19 -16.56
N LYS A 9 -19.36 -5.09 -15.64
CA LYS A 9 -20.30 -5.68 -14.67
C LYS A 9 -20.94 -4.62 -13.77
N ILE A 10 -20.18 -3.66 -13.26
CA ILE A 10 -20.73 -2.65 -12.35
C ILE A 10 -21.64 -1.68 -13.10
N ASN A 11 -21.30 -1.31 -14.33
CA ASN A 11 -22.13 -0.44 -15.16
C ASN A 11 -23.48 -1.08 -15.51
N ARG A 12 -23.52 -2.41 -15.71
CA ARG A 12 -24.77 -3.15 -15.95
C ARG A 12 -25.62 -3.30 -14.69
N MET A 13 -24.98 -3.65 -13.57
CA MET A 13 -25.70 -3.98 -12.33
C MET A 13 -26.15 -2.73 -11.57
N LEU A 14 -25.45 -1.61 -11.71
CA LEU A 14 -25.72 -0.35 -11.05
C LEU A 14 -25.80 0.79 -12.09
N PRO A 15 -26.91 0.92 -12.82
CA PRO A 15 -27.08 2.00 -13.80
C PRO A 15 -26.91 3.37 -13.15
N GLY A 16 -26.09 4.23 -13.75
CA GLY A 16 -25.76 5.54 -13.21
C GLY A 16 -24.60 5.57 -12.22
N PHE A 17 -24.01 4.41 -11.87
CA PHE A 17 -22.77 4.38 -11.10
C PHE A 17 -21.66 5.12 -11.83
N LYS A 18 -20.99 6.02 -11.11
CA LYS A 18 -19.80 6.74 -11.56
C LYS A 18 -18.89 6.99 -10.36
N CYS A 19 -17.58 6.97 -10.59
CA CYS A 19 -16.62 7.42 -9.60
C CYS A 19 -16.46 8.93 -9.74
N ASP A 20 -16.84 9.70 -8.72
CA ASP A 20 -16.64 11.16 -8.70
C ASP A 20 -15.17 11.56 -8.40
N TRP A 21 -14.39 10.59 -7.90
CA TRP A 21 -12.97 10.74 -7.59
C TRP A 21 -12.11 10.02 -8.63
N ASP A 22 -11.26 10.77 -9.31
CA ASP A 22 -10.24 10.23 -10.20
C ASP A 22 -8.92 9.97 -9.46
N ALA A 23 -7.99 9.30 -10.13
CA ALA A 23 -6.69 8.96 -9.57
C ALA A 23 -5.86 10.21 -9.21
N LYS A 24 -6.01 11.32 -9.95
CA LYS A 24 -5.27 12.55 -9.72
C LYS A 24 -5.73 13.23 -8.42
N ARG A 25 -7.04 13.37 -8.24
CA ARG A 25 -7.66 13.87 -7.01
C ARG A 25 -7.31 13.00 -5.81
N GLY A 26 -7.30 11.67 -5.99
CA GLY A 26 -6.86 10.74 -4.96
C GLY A 26 -5.39 10.94 -4.56
N ALA A 27 -4.50 11.11 -5.53
CA ALA A 27 -3.08 11.38 -5.26
C ALA A 27 -2.87 12.72 -4.53
N GLN A 28 -3.58 13.78 -4.95
CA GLN A 28 -3.53 15.08 -4.29
C GLN A 28 -4.02 14.99 -2.84
N GLN A 29 -5.13 14.30 -2.60
CA GLN A 29 -5.66 14.12 -1.26
C GLN A 29 -4.65 13.42 -0.32
N LEU A 30 -3.96 12.39 -0.81
CA LEU A 30 -2.92 11.72 -0.01
C LEU A 30 -1.76 12.65 0.30
N PHE A 31 -1.31 13.44 -0.67
CA PHE A 31 -0.27 14.44 -0.46
C PHE A 31 -0.67 15.48 0.58
N ASP A 32 -1.89 16.03 0.48
CA ASP A 32 -2.41 17.01 1.43
C ASP A 32 -2.47 16.45 2.85
N VAL A 33 -2.95 15.21 3.01
CA VAL A 33 -2.99 14.52 4.30
C VAL A 33 -1.58 14.32 4.85
N PHE A 34 -0.64 13.83 4.04
CA PHE A 34 0.73 13.59 4.50
C PHE A 34 1.44 14.87 4.93
N ASN A 35 1.20 15.99 4.24
CA ASN A 35 1.68 17.30 4.67
C ASN A 35 1.03 17.77 5.97
N GLN A 36 -0.29 17.61 6.09
CA GLN A 36 -1.04 18.07 7.27
C GLN A 36 -0.57 17.39 8.56
N ILE A 37 -0.12 16.13 8.48
CA ILE A 37 0.35 15.38 9.64
C ILE A 37 1.89 15.40 9.79
N ASP A 38 2.57 16.28 9.06
CA ASP A 38 4.04 16.39 9.02
C ASP A 38 4.73 15.04 8.80
N MET A 39 4.19 14.21 7.89
CA MET A 39 4.75 12.89 7.62
C MET A 39 6.12 13.02 6.98
N SER A 40 7.16 12.68 7.73
CA SER A 40 8.52 12.63 7.21
C SER A 40 8.70 11.47 6.20
N GLU A 41 9.64 11.65 5.27
CA GLU A 41 10.05 10.57 4.36
C GLU A 41 10.55 9.34 5.12
N ALA A 42 11.28 9.52 6.22
CA ALA A 42 11.76 8.43 7.06
C ALA A 42 10.61 7.59 7.64
N THR A 43 9.52 8.25 8.06
CA THR A 43 8.30 7.59 8.53
C THR A 43 7.60 6.84 7.38
N PHE A 44 7.39 7.50 6.24
CA PHE A 44 6.73 6.89 5.08
C PHE A 44 7.48 5.64 4.60
N GLN A 45 8.81 5.69 4.61
CA GLN A 45 9.71 4.63 4.19
C GLN A 45 10.06 3.64 5.30
N PHE A 46 9.46 3.76 6.49
CA PHE A 46 9.78 2.93 7.64
C PHE A 46 9.41 1.46 7.39
N ARG A 47 10.18 0.54 7.99
CA ARG A 47 9.97 -0.91 7.83
C ARG A 47 8.59 -1.38 8.28
N GLY A 48 7.96 -0.70 9.26
CA GLY A 48 6.59 -0.99 9.69
C GLY A 48 5.55 -0.87 8.57
N PHE A 49 5.83 -0.09 7.53
CA PHE A 49 4.96 0.10 6.37
C PHE A 49 5.55 -0.44 5.06
N THR A 50 6.84 -0.82 5.05
CA THR A 50 7.54 -1.34 3.88
C THR A 50 7.89 -2.82 4.06
N ARG A 51 7.08 -3.71 3.47
CA ARG A 51 7.22 -5.17 3.67
C ARG A 51 8.62 -5.70 3.38
N LEU A 52 9.25 -5.30 2.28
CA LEU A 52 10.59 -5.79 1.94
C LEU A 52 11.61 -5.44 3.04
N LYS A 53 11.61 -4.19 3.52
CA LYS A 53 12.47 -3.75 4.63
C LYS A 53 12.17 -4.49 5.93
N GLN A 54 10.90 -4.83 6.20
CA GLN A 54 10.54 -5.62 7.38
C GLN A 54 11.07 -7.05 7.28
N LEU A 55 10.95 -7.70 6.12
CA LEU A 55 11.48 -9.05 5.91
C LEU A 55 13.00 -9.06 6.05
N GLU A 56 13.70 -8.10 5.44
CA GLU A 56 15.15 -7.93 5.60
C GLU A 56 15.55 -7.74 7.07
N TYR A 57 14.80 -6.92 7.82
CA TYR A 57 15.02 -6.74 9.25
C TYR A 57 14.82 -8.04 10.04
N LEU A 58 13.73 -8.77 9.80
CA LEU A 58 13.42 -10.02 10.50
C LEU A 58 14.43 -11.12 10.21
N LEU A 59 14.88 -11.24 8.96
CA LEU A 59 15.96 -12.15 8.56
C LEU A 59 17.28 -11.78 9.25
N ARG A 60 17.67 -10.50 9.18
CA ARG A 60 18.91 -9.99 9.81
C ARG A 60 18.91 -10.19 11.33
N THR A 61 17.75 -10.08 11.96
CA THR A 61 17.57 -10.29 13.40
C THR A 61 17.21 -11.74 13.77
N GLN A 62 17.26 -12.66 12.80
CA GLN A 62 17.02 -14.10 12.98
C GLN A 62 15.68 -14.44 13.64
N GLN A 63 14.69 -13.56 13.50
CA GLN A 63 13.32 -13.81 13.96
C GLN A 63 12.56 -14.69 12.97
N ILE A 64 12.97 -14.68 11.70
CA ILE A 64 12.50 -15.61 10.67
C ILE A 64 13.69 -16.27 9.97
N ASP A 65 13.47 -17.49 9.49
CA ASP A 65 14.45 -18.24 8.68
C ASP A 65 14.43 -17.83 7.21
N ARG A 66 15.28 -18.47 6.40
CA ARG A 66 15.43 -18.19 4.96
C ARG A 66 14.20 -18.56 4.13
N ASP A 67 13.35 -19.41 4.67
CA ASP A 67 12.07 -19.80 4.08
C ASP A 67 10.92 -18.93 4.62
N PHE A 68 11.25 -17.87 5.36
CA PHE A 68 10.36 -16.87 5.96
C PHE A 68 9.41 -17.43 7.04
N PHE A 69 9.78 -18.50 7.73
CA PHE A 69 9.07 -19.01 8.91
C PHE A 69 9.67 -18.45 10.20
N TRP A 70 8.83 -18.27 11.24
CA TRP A 70 9.30 -17.82 12.56
C TRP A 70 10.26 -18.84 13.18
N THR A 71 11.39 -18.35 13.69
CA THR A 71 12.32 -19.18 14.46
C THR A 71 11.70 -19.51 15.82
N LYS A 72 11.75 -20.79 16.21
CA LYS A 72 11.31 -21.20 17.56
C LYS A 72 12.32 -20.62 18.56
N LYS A 73 11.79 -20.04 19.65
CA LYS A 73 12.61 -19.63 20.81
C LYS A 73 13.35 -20.81 21.40
#